data_AF-A0A8T4R7E0-F1
#
_entry.id   AF-A0A8T4R7E0-F1
#
_cell.length_a   1.000
_cell.length_b   1.000
_cell.length_c   1.000
_cell.angle_alpha   90.00
_cell.angle_beta   90.00
_cell.angle_gamma   90.00
#
_symmetry.space_group_name_H-M   'P 1'
#
loop_
_entity.id
_entity.type
_entity.pdbx_description
1 polymer ?
#
loop_
_entity_poly.entity_id
_entity_poly.type
_entity_poly.pdbx_seq_one_letter_code
_entity_poly.pdbx_strand_id
1 'polypeptide(L)'
;MKNYTSKLLQGAGIIFIFSLFTSLSGYFIRLVLAHKLSQDDFGLFFAVYNVILLVGWIKGLGFSSAIGKFVPELKVKNDNSGIKSIMVFIASFTFLSTIIMFIIAFFLPAELLDSYFKSGLGRPLLLILFLFVLLDGFSQIMTGFFIATHHFALYASRDLIIRLIVLIGLLTFGFNVINVGWVYVVGVSGALIINSYFFLQNFKFFSYSLKVDKVLFKEVFSFSAPLLLRDVFGVLMARVDMLMLTFFRPLKEVAIYNAILPTADLLMLLGRPFGRVMFPLSSELQALKDQQQIVYLLHKTHKYLLMLLLALYGIIFFFSDLILGLLFGQEYMVGSLGLKILGLGVLFSSLNLVDYDVLMGLGKSKETTKIILGANVLNLVLNLIFIPWFGKYGLGYIGAIITTTISSIFVTFLLIYNLRKFAGYKPPFREWFISGIVGGSALFAGPWLFTQFTKNIYLRTAFFVLCLLIYAGLLLLLKVVSVGEIKSMIRLVRKKDVKTEEIKTEKINEEVAKDRRD
;
A
#
# COMPACT_ATOMS: atom_id res chain seq x y z
N MET A 1 -22.05 22.38 -6.98
CA MET A 1 -21.77 20.94 -6.72
C MET A 1 -21.10 20.21 -7.90
N LYS A 2 -21.58 20.28 -9.16
CA LYS A 2 -20.97 19.59 -10.33
C LYS A 2 -19.45 19.77 -10.51
N ASN A 3 -18.89 20.94 -10.17
CA ASN A 3 -17.45 21.25 -10.32
C ASN A 3 -16.57 20.49 -9.30
N TYR A 4 -17.06 20.24 -8.09
CA TYR A 4 -16.29 19.52 -7.05
C TYR A 4 -16.22 18.02 -7.33
N THR A 5 -17.33 17.40 -7.74
CA THR A 5 -17.37 15.98 -8.09
C THR A 5 -16.49 15.67 -9.29
N SER A 6 -16.49 16.53 -10.33
CA SER A 6 -15.60 16.37 -11.49
C SER A 6 -14.13 16.50 -11.12
N LYS A 7 -13.75 17.52 -10.32
CA LYS A 7 -12.38 17.68 -9.84
C LYS A 7 -11.91 16.50 -8.98
N LEU A 8 -12.80 15.97 -8.14
CA LEU A 8 -12.49 14.82 -7.30
C LEU A 8 -12.28 13.54 -8.12
N LEU A 9 -13.13 13.27 -9.11
CA LEU A 9 -12.98 12.11 -10.00
C LEU A 9 -11.72 12.19 -10.87
N GLN A 10 -11.43 13.36 -11.44
CA GLN A 10 -10.20 13.58 -12.19
C GLN A 10 -8.96 13.42 -11.30
N GLY A 11 -8.97 14.03 -10.11
CA GLY A 11 -7.88 13.90 -9.13
C GLY A 11 -7.64 12.45 -8.71
N ALA A 12 -8.70 11.70 -8.40
CA ALA A 12 -8.60 10.29 -8.04
C ALA A 12 -8.03 9.44 -9.18
N GLY A 13 -8.47 9.67 -10.43
CA GLY A 13 -7.95 8.98 -11.61
C GLY A 13 -6.45 9.24 -11.84
N ILE A 14 -6.03 10.50 -11.73
CA ILE A 14 -4.61 10.89 -11.84
C ILE A 14 -3.79 10.21 -10.74
N ILE A 15 -4.20 10.34 -9.47
CA ILE A 15 -3.49 9.72 -8.34
C ILE A 15 -3.37 8.20 -8.53
N PHE A 16 -4.44 7.54 -9.00
CA PHE A 16 -4.43 6.11 -9.25
C PHE A 16 -3.39 5.70 -10.30
N ILE A 17 -3.39 6.36 -11.46
CA ILE A 17 -2.47 6.07 -12.56
C ILE A 17 -1.01 6.25 -12.10
N PHE A 18 -0.70 7.40 -11.48
CA PHE A 18 0.65 7.65 -10.96
C PHE A 18 1.05 6.65 -9.88
N SER A 19 0.15 6.30 -8.96
CA SER A 19 0.41 5.31 -7.91
C SER A 19 0.70 3.92 -8.49
N LEU A 20 0.04 3.54 -9.58
CA LEU A 20 0.27 2.29 -10.28
C LEU A 20 1.69 2.25 -10.87
N PHE A 21 2.06 3.26 -11.67
CA PHE A 21 3.41 3.37 -12.24
C PHE A 21 4.48 3.44 -11.14
N THR A 22 4.22 4.21 -10.09
CA THR A 22 5.09 4.31 -8.91
C THR A 22 5.32 2.94 -8.26
N SER A 23 4.25 2.15 -8.08
CA SER A 23 4.35 0.80 -7.49
C SER A 23 5.15 -0.14 -8.38
N LEU A 24 4.88 -0.13 -9.70
CA LEU A 24 5.60 -0.95 -10.68
C LEU A 24 7.08 -0.60 -10.76
N SER A 25 7.43 0.69 -10.86
CA SER A 25 8.83 1.15 -10.85
C SER A 25 9.53 0.77 -9.54
N GLY A 26 8.80 0.77 -8.42
CA GLY A 26 9.31 0.31 -7.14
C GLY A 26 9.65 -1.16 -7.07
N TYR A 27 8.73 -1.97 -7.57
CA TYR A 27 8.95 -3.40 -7.70
C TYR A 27 10.16 -3.65 -8.61
N PHE A 28 10.25 -2.96 -9.74
CA PHE A 28 11.37 -3.07 -10.67
C PHE A 28 12.72 -2.66 -10.06
N ILE A 29 12.81 -1.52 -9.35
CA ILE A 29 14.03 -1.13 -8.61
C ILE A 29 14.46 -2.25 -7.67
N ARG A 30 13.51 -2.86 -6.96
CA ARG A 30 13.81 -3.97 -6.06
C ARG A 30 14.36 -5.19 -6.80
N LEU A 31 13.82 -5.54 -7.97
CA LEU A 31 14.37 -6.63 -8.80
C LEU A 31 15.79 -6.33 -9.26
N VAL A 32 16.05 -5.08 -9.67
CA VAL A 32 17.40 -4.64 -10.07
C VAL A 32 18.37 -4.76 -8.90
N LEU A 33 17.98 -4.29 -7.70
CA LEU A 33 18.82 -4.39 -6.51
C LEU A 33 19.08 -5.85 -6.12
N ALA A 34 18.07 -6.73 -6.19
CA ALA A 34 18.22 -8.14 -5.86
C ALA A 34 19.21 -8.88 -6.76
N HIS A 35 19.24 -8.55 -8.06
CA HIS A 35 20.15 -9.16 -9.03
C HIS A 35 21.56 -8.56 -9.04
N LYS A 36 21.71 -7.32 -8.58
CA LYS A 36 22.96 -6.57 -8.72
C LYS A 36 23.74 -6.45 -7.41
N LEU A 37 23.07 -6.53 -6.27
CA LEU A 37 23.72 -6.58 -4.97
C LEU A 37 23.92 -8.03 -4.53
N SER A 38 24.86 -8.25 -3.62
CA SER A 38 24.91 -9.50 -2.88
C SER A 38 23.63 -9.67 -2.04
N GLN A 39 23.27 -10.90 -1.72
CA GLN A 39 22.09 -11.17 -0.87
C GLN A 39 22.20 -10.47 0.49
N ASP A 40 23.40 -10.41 1.07
CA ASP A 40 23.63 -9.71 2.34
C ASP A 40 23.48 -8.18 2.19
N ASP A 41 23.99 -7.58 1.10
CA ASP A 41 23.83 -6.14 0.84
C ASP A 41 22.38 -5.75 0.53
N PHE A 42 21.65 -6.59 -0.21
CA PHE A 42 20.22 -6.40 -0.45
C PHE A 42 19.43 -6.48 0.86
N GLY A 43 19.74 -7.47 1.70
CA GLY A 43 19.20 -7.60 3.05
C GLY A 43 19.51 -6.39 3.92
N LEU A 44 20.76 -5.92 3.89
CA LEU A 44 21.23 -4.76 4.64
C LEU A 44 20.49 -3.48 4.23
N PHE A 45 20.37 -3.24 2.92
CA PHE A 45 19.66 -2.08 2.39
C PHE A 45 18.23 -2.04 2.93
N PHE A 46 17.49 -3.14 2.83
CA PHE A 46 16.12 -3.17 3.33
C PHE A 46 16.03 -3.18 4.86
N ALA A 47 16.97 -3.79 5.58
CA ALA A 47 17.05 -3.67 7.04
C ALA A 47 17.12 -2.20 7.47
N VAL A 48 18.07 -1.43 6.93
CA VAL A 48 18.22 -0.01 7.22
C VAL A 48 17.04 0.80 6.69
N TYR A 49 16.59 0.54 5.47
CA TYR A 49 15.47 1.26 4.85
C TYR A 49 14.18 1.14 5.68
N ASN A 50 13.92 0.00 6.33
CA ASN A 50 12.70 -0.16 7.13
C ASN A 50 12.78 0.56 8.49
N VAL A 51 13.97 0.68 9.08
CA VAL A 51 14.20 1.59 10.23
C VAL A 51 13.95 3.04 9.80
N ILE A 52 14.46 3.42 8.64
CA ILE A 52 14.29 4.76 8.07
C ILE A 52 12.83 5.07 7.75
N LEU A 53 12.07 4.10 7.25
CA LEU A 53 10.63 4.26 7.08
C LEU A 53 9.94 4.52 8.42
N LEU A 54 10.26 3.78 9.49
CA LEU A 54 9.70 4.03 10.83
C LEU A 54 9.97 5.46 11.31
N VAL A 55 11.23 5.91 11.22
CA VAL A 55 11.65 7.29 11.51
C VAL A 55 10.88 8.30 10.67
N GLY A 56 10.69 8.00 9.38
CA GLY A 56 10.00 8.85 8.40
C GLY A 56 8.56 9.17 8.77
N TRP A 57 7.87 8.30 9.49
CA TRP A 57 6.50 8.56 9.97
C TRP A 57 6.47 9.31 11.29
N ILE A 58 7.45 9.05 12.16
CA ILE A 58 7.61 9.79 13.43
C ILE A 58 7.94 11.27 13.14
N LYS A 59 8.77 11.58 12.14
CA LYS A 59 9.18 12.98 11.82
C LYS A 59 8.00 13.89 11.49
N GLY A 60 6.95 13.33 10.87
CA GLY A 60 5.87 14.10 10.27
C GLY A 60 4.80 14.54 11.24
N LEU A 61 4.77 14.02 12.48
CA LEU A 61 3.70 14.16 13.48
C LEU A 61 2.24 14.21 12.95
N GLY A 62 1.91 13.55 11.85
CA GLY A 62 0.58 13.68 11.21
C GLY A 62 0.32 15.03 10.53
N PHE A 63 1.32 15.92 10.42
CA PHE A 63 1.23 17.24 9.81
C PHE A 63 0.84 17.24 8.34
N SER A 64 1.11 16.15 7.59
CA SER A 64 0.60 15.99 6.23
C SER A 64 -0.93 16.11 6.17
N SER A 65 -1.63 15.63 7.21
CA SER A 65 -3.08 15.79 7.35
C SER A 65 -3.46 17.22 7.75
N ALA A 66 -2.63 17.89 8.56
CA ALA A 66 -2.85 19.27 8.97
C ALA A 66 -2.76 20.25 7.79
N ILE A 67 -1.80 20.07 6.89
CA ILE A 67 -1.69 20.87 5.66
C ILE A 67 -2.98 20.73 4.84
N GLY A 68 -3.48 19.50 4.68
CA GLY A 68 -4.73 19.21 3.98
C GLY A 68 -5.98 19.88 4.57
N LYS A 69 -5.96 20.23 5.87
CA LYS A 69 -7.08 20.90 6.55
C LYS A 69 -6.92 22.42 6.60
N PHE A 70 -5.80 22.90 7.14
CA PHE A 70 -5.62 24.32 7.47
C PHE A 70 -5.26 25.17 6.24
N VAL A 71 -4.55 24.62 5.25
CA VAL A 71 -4.23 25.40 4.03
C VAL A 71 -5.49 25.79 3.25
N PRO A 72 -6.46 24.89 2.99
CA PRO A 72 -7.72 25.28 2.36
C PRO A 72 -8.50 26.32 3.18
N GLU A 73 -8.59 26.17 4.50
CA GLU A 73 -9.28 27.10 5.39
C GLU A 73 -8.67 28.51 5.34
N LEU A 74 -7.34 28.62 5.42
CA LEU A 74 -6.64 29.89 5.34
C LEU A 74 -6.70 30.50 3.93
N LYS A 75 -6.71 29.66 2.89
CA LYS A 75 -6.86 30.11 1.50
C LYS A 75 -8.24 30.75 1.27
N VAL A 76 -9.30 30.18 1.84
CA VAL A 76 -10.66 30.78 1.81
C VAL A 76 -10.69 32.12 2.55
N LYS A 77 -9.94 32.24 3.64
CA LYS A 77 -9.77 33.49 4.40
C LYS A 77 -8.78 34.48 3.74
N ASN A 78 -8.20 34.15 2.58
CA ASN A 78 -7.13 34.90 1.92
C ASN A 78 -5.88 35.18 2.81
N ASP A 79 -5.66 34.37 3.85
CA ASP A 79 -4.54 34.52 4.78
C ASP A 79 -3.31 33.72 4.32
N ASN A 80 -2.66 34.23 3.26
CA ASN A 80 -1.43 33.61 2.72
C ASN A 80 -0.25 33.67 3.69
N SER A 81 -0.20 34.67 4.57
CA SER A 81 0.78 34.73 5.66
C SER A 81 0.59 33.58 6.64
N GLY A 82 -0.66 33.26 7.02
CA GLY A 82 -0.97 32.08 7.81
C GLY A 82 -0.53 30.77 7.14
N ILE A 83 -0.77 30.63 5.83
CA ILE A 83 -0.31 29.46 5.05
C ILE A 83 1.21 29.32 5.15
N LYS A 84 1.95 30.41 4.90
CA LYS A 84 3.42 30.43 5.04
C LYS A 84 3.84 30.04 6.46
N SER A 85 3.19 30.59 7.48
CA SER A 85 3.50 30.31 8.88
C SER A 85 3.32 28.84 9.25
N ILE A 86 2.23 28.21 8.81
CA ILE A 86 2.02 26.77 9.04
C ILE A 86 3.08 25.95 8.31
N MET A 87 3.37 26.26 7.05
CA MET A 87 4.38 25.53 6.28
C MET A 87 5.77 25.64 6.91
N VAL A 88 6.18 26.84 7.34
CA VAL A 88 7.45 27.06 8.04
C VAL A 88 7.46 26.35 9.39
N PHE A 89 6.37 26.38 10.15
CA PHE A 89 6.27 25.67 11.43
C PHE A 89 6.46 24.16 11.25
N ILE A 90 5.76 23.55 10.29
CA ILE A 90 5.87 22.12 9.99
C ILE A 90 7.27 21.79 9.46
N ALA A 91 7.86 22.65 8.63
CA ALA A 91 9.21 22.48 8.11
C ALA A 91 10.27 22.53 9.23
N SER A 92 10.19 23.52 10.13
CA SER A 92 11.06 23.63 11.29
C SER A 92 10.93 22.44 12.23
N PHE A 93 9.70 21.96 12.47
CA PHE A 93 9.48 20.77 13.28
C PHE A 93 10.07 19.51 12.61
N THR A 94 9.82 19.34 11.31
CA THR A 94 10.34 18.21 10.53
C THR A 94 11.87 18.20 10.55
N PHE A 95 12.50 19.37 10.39
CA PHE A 95 13.94 19.53 10.50
C PHE A 95 14.43 19.15 11.91
N LEU A 96 13.87 19.75 12.95
CA LEU A 96 14.30 19.52 14.33
C LEU A 96 14.14 18.06 14.75
N SER A 97 12.99 17.44 14.48
CA SER A 97 12.74 16.03 14.80
C SER A 97 13.67 15.08 14.04
N THR A 98 13.93 15.35 12.75
CA THR A 98 14.85 14.53 11.96
C THR A 98 16.29 14.69 12.44
N ILE A 99 16.72 15.90 12.79
CA ILE A 99 18.05 16.15 13.35
C ILE A 99 18.21 15.50 14.73
N ILE A 100 17.20 15.56 15.60
CA ILE A 100 17.23 14.86 16.90
C ILE A 100 17.39 13.36 16.67
N MET A 101 16.61 12.75 15.77
CA MET A 101 16.72 11.32 15.48
C MET A 101 18.06 10.95 14.83
N PHE A 102 18.60 11.82 13.97
CA PHE A 102 19.94 11.66 13.40
C PHE A 102 21.01 11.70 14.50
N ILE A 103 20.96 12.67 15.41
CA ILE A 103 21.88 12.80 16.54
C ILE A 103 21.81 11.55 17.43
N ILE A 104 20.59 11.09 17.76
CA ILE A 104 20.40 9.85 18.51
C ILE A 104 21.08 8.69 17.78
N ALA A 105 20.79 8.49 16.49
CA ALA A 105 21.40 7.42 15.70
C ALA A 105 22.92 7.55 15.56
N PHE A 106 23.45 8.77 15.50
CA PHE A 106 24.87 9.05 15.41
C PHE A 106 25.62 8.69 16.70
N PHE A 107 25.03 8.98 17.86
CA PHE A 107 25.61 8.69 19.18
C PHE A 107 25.30 7.29 19.72
N LEU A 108 24.46 6.50 19.04
CA LEU A 108 24.31 5.09 19.39
C LEU A 108 25.66 4.35 19.28
N PRO A 109 25.98 3.43 20.21
CA PRO A 109 27.20 2.64 20.14
C PRO A 109 27.32 1.93 18.80
N ALA A 110 28.51 1.98 18.20
CA ALA A 110 28.75 1.33 16.91
C ALA A 110 28.49 -0.17 17.00
N GLU A 111 28.88 -0.79 18.12
CA GLU A 111 28.70 -2.20 18.41
C GLU A 111 27.22 -2.60 18.42
N LEU A 112 26.34 -1.71 18.91
CA LEU A 112 24.90 -1.95 18.93
C LEU A 112 24.33 -1.94 17.52
N LEU A 113 24.71 -0.96 16.69
CA LEU A 113 24.25 -0.86 15.30
C LEU A 113 24.82 -1.98 14.44
N ASP A 114 26.09 -2.33 14.62
CA ASP A 114 26.75 -3.40 13.87
C ASP A 114 26.19 -4.77 14.28
N SER A 115 25.84 -4.96 15.56
CA SER A 115 25.10 -6.15 16.02
C SER A 115 23.67 -6.19 15.48
N TYR A 116 22.97 -5.05 15.46
CA TYR A 116 21.60 -4.97 14.94
C TYR A 116 21.53 -5.20 13.42
N PHE A 117 22.42 -4.60 12.65
CA PHE A 117 22.45 -4.72 11.19
C PHE A 117 23.31 -5.89 10.70
N LYS A 118 24.08 -6.55 11.58
CA LYS A 118 25.00 -7.64 11.25
C LYS A 118 26.02 -7.26 10.16
N SER A 119 26.36 -5.98 10.07
CA SER A 119 27.29 -5.42 9.08
C SER A 119 27.83 -4.07 9.52
N GLY A 120 29.15 -3.87 9.37
CA GLY A 120 29.80 -2.58 9.62
C GLY A 120 29.39 -1.46 8.64
N LEU A 121 28.69 -1.79 7.56
CA LEU A 121 28.10 -0.82 6.63
C LEU A 121 26.72 -0.32 7.08
N GLY A 122 26.11 -0.95 8.10
CA GLY A 122 24.77 -0.59 8.58
C GLY A 122 24.68 0.84 9.11
N ARG A 123 25.64 1.27 9.95
CA ARG A 123 25.68 2.64 10.49
C ARG A 123 25.92 3.69 9.39
N PRO A 124 26.95 3.59 8.52
CA PRO A 124 27.13 4.53 7.42
C PRO A 124 25.87 4.65 6.54
N LEU A 125 25.25 3.53 6.19
CA LEU A 125 24.04 3.52 5.38
C LEU A 125 22.85 4.18 6.09
N LEU A 126 22.68 3.94 7.39
CA LEU A 126 21.65 4.57 8.21
C LEU A 126 21.81 6.10 8.20
N LEU A 127 23.03 6.60 8.42
CA LEU A 127 23.31 8.04 8.44
C LEU A 127 23.06 8.69 7.08
N ILE A 128 23.42 8.03 5.97
CA ILE A 128 23.09 8.50 4.61
C ILE A 128 21.57 8.57 4.42
N LEU A 129 20.84 7.53 4.83
CA LEU A 129 19.39 7.51 4.65
C LEU A 129 18.64 8.46 5.59
N PHE A 130 19.23 8.94 6.68
CA PHE A 130 18.68 10.07 7.44
C PHE A 130 18.65 11.36 6.62
N LEU A 131 19.64 11.60 5.75
CA LEU A 131 19.61 12.72 4.82
C LEU A 131 18.44 12.55 3.82
N PHE A 132 18.19 11.31 3.34
CA PHE A 132 17.00 11.01 2.56
C PHE A 132 15.72 11.38 3.31
N VAL A 133 15.59 11.00 4.58
CA VAL A 133 14.43 11.32 5.42
C VAL A 133 14.23 12.82 5.57
N LEU A 134 15.31 13.57 5.79
CA LEU A 134 15.25 15.03 5.95
C LEU A 134 14.70 15.69 4.68
N LEU A 135 15.30 15.40 3.53
CA LEU A 135 14.93 15.95 2.23
C LEU A 135 13.52 15.52 1.81
N ASP A 136 13.18 14.25 2.05
CA ASP A 136 11.86 13.70 1.82
C ASP A 136 10.79 14.48 2.60
N GLY A 137 11.09 14.87 3.85
CA GLY A 137 10.18 15.64 4.71
C GLY A 137 9.81 17.00 4.11
N PHE A 138 10.80 17.77 3.64
CA PHE A 138 10.52 19.04 2.96
C PHE A 138 9.71 18.84 1.67
N SER A 139 10.04 17.81 0.90
CA SER A 139 9.31 17.50 -0.34
C SER A 139 7.85 17.08 -0.02
N GLN A 140 7.61 16.36 1.07
CA GLN A 140 6.27 15.98 1.52
C GLN A 140 5.41 17.21 1.87
N ILE A 141 5.97 18.21 2.56
CA ILE A 141 5.27 19.46 2.90
C ILE A 141 4.75 20.16 1.63
N MET A 142 5.59 20.25 0.59
CA MET A 142 5.22 20.84 -0.70
C MET A 142 4.11 20.05 -1.39
N THR A 143 4.19 18.71 -1.36
CA THR A 143 3.11 17.88 -1.92
C THR A 143 1.83 17.93 -1.09
N GLY A 144 1.92 18.14 0.22
CA GLY A 144 0.80 18.46 1.10
C GLY A 144 0.08 19.73 0.65
N PHE A 145 0.83 20.75 0.25
CA PHE A 145 0.26 21.97 -0.34
C PHE A 145 -0.40 21.68 -1.69
N PHE A 146 0.21 20.87 -2.55
CA PHE A 146 -0.38 20.52 -3.85
C PHE A 146 -1.71 19.77 -3.71
N ILE A 147 -1.79 18.77 -2.82
CA ILE A 147 -3.06 18.06 -2.59
C ILE A 147 -4.11 18.98 -1.95
N ALA A 148 -3.72 19.83 -1.00
CA ALA A 148 -4.61 20.81 -0.36
C ALA A 148 -5.16 21.84 -1.35
N THR A 149 -4.38 22.19 -2.38
CA THR A 149 -4.78 23.16 -3.41
C THR A 149 -5.30 22.51 -4.70
N HIS A 150 -5.55 21.20 -4.69
CA HIS A 150 -6.09 20.41 -5.80
C HIS A 150 -5.17 20.26 -7.03
N HIS A 151 -3.85 20.43 -6.87
CA HIS A 151 -2.84 20.13 -7.89
C HIS A 151 -2.44 18.65 -7.86
N PHE A 152 -3.41 17.76 -8.11
CA PHE A 152 -3.25 16.31 -7.92
C PHE A 152 -2.15 15.68 -8.77
N ALA A 153 -1.90 16.20 -9.98
CA ALA A 153 -0.82 15.71 -10.83
C ALA A 153 0.57 15.96 -10.21
N LEU A 154 0.81 17.15 -9.67
CA LEU A 154 2.07 17.50 -9.00
C LEU A 154 2.27 16.70 -7.70
N TYR A 155 1.18 16.47 -6.95
CA TYR A 155 1.20 15.58 -5.80
C TYR A 155 1.61 14.16 -6.22
N ALA A 156 0.95 13.60 -7.24
CA ALA A 156 1.11 12.20 -7.60
C ALA A 156 2.40 11.91 -8.38
N SER A 157 2.93 12.87 -9.13
CA SER A 157 4.16 12.71 -9.91
C SER A 157 5.43 12.60 -9.05
N ARG A 158 5.41 13.12 -7.82
CA ARG A 158 6.57 13.16 -6.91
C ARG A 158 7.25 11.79 -6.78
N ASP A 159 6.53 10.78 -6.32
CA ASP A 159 7.13 9.49 -6.01
C ASP A 159 7.58 8.74 -7.27
N LEU A 160 6.90 8.98 -8.39
CA LEU A 160 7.32 8.49 -9.70
C LEU A 160 8.65 9.13 -10.12
N ILE A 161 8.79 10.46 -9.98
CA ILE A 161 10.03 11.19 -10.27
C ILE A 161 11.18 10.65 -9.42
N ILE A 162 10.99 10.45 -8.11
CA ILE A 162 12.02 9.88 -7.23
C ILE A 162 12.48 8.53 -7.79
N ARG A 163 11.54 7.64 -8.15
CA ARG A 163 11.86 6.30 -8.66
C ARG A 163 12.56 6.33 -10.02
N LEU A 164 12.17 7.23 -10.92
CA LEU A 164 12.84 7.38 -12.22
C LEU A 164 14.28 7.88 -12.04
N ILE A 165 14.51 8.87 -11.18
CA ILE A 165 15.87 9.36 -10.89
C ILE A 165 16.70 8.27 -10.21
N VAL A 166 16.12 7.50 -9.28
CA VAL A 166 16.80 6.35 -8.66
C VAL A 166 17.18 5.31 -9.71
N LEU A 167 16.28 4.97 -10.63
CA LEU A 167 16.58 4.02 -11.71
C LEU A 167 17.74 4.50 -12.59
N ILE A 168 17.74 5.77 -12.99
CA ILE A 168 18.83 6.36 -13.77
C ILE A 168 20.13 6.36 -12.96
N GLY A 169 20.09 6.77 -11.69
CA GLY A 169 21.26 6.83 -10.82
C GLY A 169 21.89 5.45 -10.54
N LEU A 170 21.07 4.40 -10.39
CA LEU A 170 21.58 3.03 -10.23
C LEU A 170 22.36 2.56 -11.47
N LEU A 171 21.98 3.01 -12.67
CA LEU A 171 22.68 2.67 -13.90
C LEU A 171 24.02 3.41 -14.05
N THR A 172 24.19 4.58 -13.41
CA THR A 172 25.39 5.43 -13.57
C THR A 172 26.42 5.28 -12.44
N PHE A 173 25.99 5.10 -11.19
CA PHE A 173 26.88 5.10 -10.01
C PHE A 173 27.33 3.70 -9.57
N GLY A 174 26.88 2.64 -10.26
CA GLY A 174 27.21 1.25 -9.97
C GLY A 174 26.48 0.69 -8.74
N PHE A 175 26.71 -0.61 -8.48
CA PHE A 175 25.95 -1.40 -7.52
C PHE A 175 26.81 -1.76 -6.29
N ASN A 176 26.86 -0.84 -5.34
CA ASN A 176 27.31 -1.07 -3.97
C ASN A 176 26.23 -0.52 -3.03
N VAL A 177 25.99 -1.17 -1.88
CA VAL A 177 24.93 -0.78 -0.94
C VAL A 177 24.99 0.68 -0.50
N ILE A 178 26.18 1.25 -0.33
CA ILE A 178 26.39 2.67 0.02
C ILE A 178 26.01 3.58 -1.14
N ASN A 179 26.38 3.21 -2.38
CA ASN A 179 25.99 3.96 -3.58
C ASN A 179 24.47 3.94 -3.76
N VAL A 180 23.80 2.81 -3.47
CA VAL A 180 22.33 2.73 -3.47
C VAL A 180 21.73 3.73 -2.49
N GLY A 181 22.28 3.83 -1.27
CA GLY A 181 21.88 4.85 -0.29
C GLY A 181 21.97 6.27 -0.85
N TRP A 182 23.11 6.63 -1.46
CA TRP A 182 23.30 7.93 -2.08
C TRP A 182 22.39 8.18 -3.28
N VAL A 183 22.14 7.17 -4.11
CA VAL A 183 21.22 7.29 -5.26
C VAL A 183 19.79 7.60 -4.80
N TYR A 184 19.34 7.03 -3.67
CA TYR A 184 18.05 7.41 -3.06
C TYR A 184 18.06 8.87 -2.57
N VAL A 185 19.17 9.34 -1.98
CA VAL A 185 19.34 10.75 -1.59
C VAL A 185 19.27 11.67 -2.83
N VAL A 186 19.95 11.31 -3.92
CA VAL A 186 19.90 12.06 -5.19
C VAL A 186 18.48 12.07 -5.77
N GLY A 187 17.78 10.92 -5.73
CA GLY A 187 16.40 10.81 -6.18
C GLY A 187 15.46 11.76 -5.46
N VAL A 188 15.52 11.80 -4.13
CA VAL A 188 14.69 12.72 -3.35
C VAL A 188 15.13 14.19 -3.48
N SER A 189 16.42 14.44 -3.65
CA SER A 189 16.96 15.79 -3.91
C SER A 189 16.43 16.35 -5.22
N GLY A 190 16.47 15.57 -6.30
CA GLY A 190 15.92 15.97 -7.60
C GLY A 190 14.42 16.22 -7.55
N ALA A 191 13.66 15.35 -6.87
CA ALA A 191 12.23 15.57 -6.66
C ALA A 191 11.94 16.81 -5.80
N LEU A 192 12.76 17.09 -4.78
CA LEU A 192 12.64 18.29 -3.95
C LEU A 192 12.89 19.55 -4.78
N ILE A 193 13.88 19.57 -5.67
CA ILE A 193 14.15 20.70 -6.56
C ILE A 193 12.96 20.94 -7.50
N ILE A 194 12.47 19.89 -8.15
CA ILE A 194 11.31 19.97 -9.05
C ILE A 194 10.06 20.46 -8.30
N ASN A 195 9.78 19.89 -7.12
CA ASN A 195 8.66 20.30 -6.30
C ASN A 195 8.78 21.74 -5.80
N SER A 196 9.98 22.19 -5.45
CA SER A 196 10.24 23.56 -5.01
C SER A 196 10.00 24.55 -6.15
N TYR A 197 10.43 24.22 -7.37
CA TYR A 197 10.13 25.02 -8.56
C TYR A 197 8.62 25.18 -8.76
N PHE A 198 7.86 24.08 -8.81
CA PHE A 198 6.41 24.16 -8.99
C PHE A 198 5.69 24.79 -7.79
N PHE A 199 6.21 24.62 -6.58
CA PHE A 199 5.66 25.27 -5.40
C PHE A 199 5.77 26.79 -5.51
N LEU A 200 6.93 27.33 -5.87
CA LEU A 200 7.15 28.77 -6.02
C LEU A 200 6.35 29.38 -7.17
N GLN A 201 6.02 28.60 -8.20
CA GLN A 201 5.09 29.03 -9.27
C GLN A 201 3.63 29.14 -8.77
N ASN A 202 3.23 28.25 -7.85
CA ASN A 202 1.84 28.17 -7.36
C ASN A 202 1.61 28.93 -6.05
N PHE A 203 2.68 29.36 -5.37
CA PHE A 203 2.61 30.10 -4.12
C PHE A 203 3.74 31.13 -4.04
N LYS A 204 3.39 32.41 -3.90
CA LYS A 204 4.35 33.53 -3.77
C LYS A 204 4.99 33.57 -2.38
N PHE A 205 5.68 32.50 -2.00
CA PHE A 205 6.19 32.25 -0.64
C PHE A 205 7.03 33.41 -0.08
N PHE A 206 7.90 34.00 -0.91
CA PHE A 206 8.78 35.09 -0.50
C PHE A 206 8.06 36.44 -0.39
N SER A 207 6.86 36.59 -0.97
CA SER A 207 6.08 37.84 -0.91
C SER A 207 5.27 38.00 0.38
N TYR A 208 5.06 36.93 1.14
CA TYR A 208 4.26 36.97 2.36
C TYR A 208 5.12 37.05 3.63
N SER A 209 4.69 37.82 4.62
CA SER A 209 5.37 37.88 5.92
C SER A 209 5.10 36.63 6.75
N LEU A 210 6.10 36.21 7.53
CA LEU A 210 5.95 35.15 8.53
C LEU A 210 5.20 35.73 9.75
N LYS A 211 4.00 35.21 10.04
CA LYS A 211 3.22 35.59 11.22
C LYS A 211 3.31 34.50 12.28
N VAL A 212 3.91 34.78 13.43
CA VAL A 212 3.92 33.83 14.56
C VAL A 212 2.57 33.93 15.27
N ASP A 213 1.62 33.09 14.86
CA ASP A 213 0.31 32.98 15.49
C ASP A 213 0.29 31.77 16.43
N LYS A 214 0.41 32.03 17.73
CA LYS A 214 0.40 31.00 18.77
C LYS A 214 -0.91 30.21 18.79
N VAL A 215 -2.05 30.84 18.45
CA VAL A 215 -3.35 30.19 18.43
C VAL A 215 -3.39 29.20 17.28
N LEU A 216 -3.03 29.64 16.07
CA LEU A 216 -2.95 28.79 14.89
C LEU A 216 -1.99 27.62 15.10
N PHE A 217 -0.84 27.86 15.73
CA PHE A 217 0.13 26.80 16.04
C PHE A 217 -0.43 25.78 17.04
N LYS A 218 -1.12 26.24 18.08
CA LYS A 218 -1.78 25.35 19.06
C LYS A 218 -2.88 24.52 18.39
N GLU A 219 -3.65 25.11 17.48
CA GLU A 219 -4.68 24.41 16.72
C GLU A 219 -4.08 23.35 15.79
N VAL A 220 -3.02 23.69 15.05
CA VAL A 220 -2.31 22.74 14.18
C VAL A 220 -1.72 21.60 14.99
N PHE A 221 -1.05 21.90 16.10
CA PHE A 221 -0.43 20.88 16.94
C PHE A 221 -1.48 19.98 17.62
N SER A 222 -2.54 20.55 18.21
CA SER A 222 -3.60 19.78 18.86
C SER A 222 -4.37 18.90 17.87
N PHE A 223 -4.50 19.32 16.61
CA PHE A 223 -5.06 18.49 15.54
C PHE A 223 -4.11 17.35 15.13
N SER A 224 -2.81 17.59 15.09
CA SER A 224 -1.82 16.66 14.53
C SER A 224 -1.34 15.61 15.55
N ALA A 225 -1.20 15.98 16.82
CA ALA A 225 -0.67 15.09 17.86
C ALA A 225 -1.44 13.76 18.02
N PRO A 226 -2.79 13.73 18.01
CA PRO A 226 -3.53 12.46 18.03
C PRO A 226 -3.34 11.62 16.76
N LEU A 227 -3.11 12.27 15.61
CA LEU A 227 -2.87 11.60 14.33
C LEU A 227 -1.50 10.94 14.29
N LEU A 228 -0.49 11.53 14.95
CA LEU A 228 0.81 10.88 15.11
C LEU A 228 0.69 9.50 15.75
N LEU A 229 -0.06 9.38 16.86
CA LEU A 229 -0.17 8.09 17.55
C LEU A 229 -0.75 7.04 16.60
N ARG A 230 -1.79 7.40 15.86
CA ARG A 230 -2.37 6.55 14.82
C ARG A 230 -1.34 6.15 13.76
N ASP A 231 -0.59 7.12 13.24
CA ASP A 231 0.36 6.90 12.15
C ASP A 231 1.54 6.03 12.62
N VAL A 232 2.06 6.24 13.84
CA VAL A 232 3.12 5.42 14.45
C VAL A 232 2.65 3.97 14.65
N PHE A 233 1.45 3.76 15.20
CA PHE A 233 0.90 2.41 15.35
C PHE A 233 0.66 1.72 14.01
N GLY A 234 0.21 2.45 12.99
CA GLY A 234 0.04 1.92 11.64
C GLY A 234 1.35 1.51 10.96
N VAL A 235 2.47 2.14 11.34
CA VAL A 235 3.78 1.83 10.76
C VAL A 235 4.46 0.70 11.49
N LEU A 236 4.36 0.67 12.82
CA LEU A 236 4.75 -0.49 13.60
C LEU A 236 4.02 -1.73 13.07
N MET A 237 2.71 -1.65 12.83
CA MET A 237 1.95 -2.72 12.17
C MET A 237 2.59 -3.21 10.86
N ALA A 238 2.98 -2.27 9.99
CA ALA A 238 3.46 -2.63 8.65
C ALA A 238 4.93 -3.08 8.63
N ARG A 239 5.69 -2.86 9.70
CA ARG A 239 7.17 -2.95 9.67
C ARG A 239 7.78 -3.74 10.83
N VAL A 240 7.04 -4.01 11.90
CA VAL A 240 7.53 -4.74 13.08
C VAL A 240 8.13 -6.09 12.71
N ASP A 241 7.47 -6.86 11.83
CA ASP A 241 7.98 -8.14 11.30
C ASP A 241 9.43 -8.00 10.83
N MET A 242 9.73 -6.97 10.02
CA MET A 242 11.04 -6.78 9.44
C MET A 242 12.07 -6.24 10.44
N LEU A 243 11.65 -5.35 11.34
CA LEU A 243 12.53 -4.84 12.40
C LEU A 243 12.97 -5.96 13.34
N MET A 244 12.07 -6.88 13.67
CA MET A 244 12.34 -8.04 14.50
C MET A 244 13.15 -9.10 13.75
N LEU A 245 12.81 -9.35 12.48
CA LEU A 245 13.60 -10.27 11.65
C LEU A 245 15.05 -9.79 11.52
N THR A 246 15.26 -8.50 11.29
CA THR A 246 16.57 -7.86 11.28
C THR A 246 17.27 -8.01 12.62
N PHE A 247 16.56 -7.87 13.75
CA PHE A 247 17.14 -8.07 15.08
C PHE A 247 17.64 -9.51 15.28
N PHE A 248 16.80 -10.50 15.00
CA PHE A 248 17.03 -11.90 15.39
C PHE A 248 17.82 -12.73 14.37
N ARG A 249 17.78 -12.37 13.08
CA ARG A 249 18.22 -13.26 11.99
C ARG A 249 19.29 -12.63 11.10
N PRO A 250 20.08 -13.46 10.38
CA PRO A 250 21.07 -12.97 9.42
C PRO A 250 20.43 -12.19 8.26
N LEU A 251 21.22 -11.32 7.62
CA LEU A 251 20.76 -10.46 6.52
C LEU A 251 20.22 -11.25 5.31
N LYS A 252 20.72 -12.46 5.04
CA LYS A 252 20.16 -13.35 4.01
C LYS A 252 18.69 -13.66 4.22
N GLU A 253 18.26 -13.89 5.46
CA GLU A 253 16.84 -14.13 5.76
C GLU A 253 16.01 -12.85 5.58
N VAL A 254 16.58 -11.68 5.90
CA VAL A 254 15.95 -10.38 5.63
C VAL A 254 15.78 -10.14 4.13
N ALA A 255 16.78 -10.52 3.33
CA ALA A 255 16.76 -10.46 1.87
C ALA A 255 15.67 -11.37 1.28
N ILE A 256 15.61 -12.64 1.72
CA ILE A 256 14.58 -13.60 1.30
C ILE A 256 13.18 -13.06 1.61
N TYR A 257 12.95 -12.57 2.83
CA TYR A 257 11.68 -11.95 3.22
C TYR A 257 11.32 -10.76 2.32
N ASN A 258 12.31 -9.94 1.96
CA ASN A 258 12.14 -8.79 1.08
C ASN A 258 11.94 -9.14 -0.41
N ALA A 259 12.18 -10.38 -0.82
CA ALA A 259 11.76 -10.89 -2.13
C ALA A 259 10.32 -11.45 -2.07
N ILE A 260 9.96 -12.11 -0.97
CA ILE A 260 8.66 -12.75 -0.78
C ILE A 260 7.52 -11.74 -0.63
N LEU A 261 7.65 -10.80 0.33
CA LEU A 261 6.58 -9.87 0.71
C LEU A 261 5.99 -9.07 -0.48
N PRO A 262 6.79 -8.34 -1.29
CA PRO A 262 6.23 -7.56 -2.38
C PRO A 262 5.60 -8.43 -3.49
N THR A 263 6.07 -9.67 -3.65
CA THR A 263 5.52 -10.64 -4.60
C THR A 263 4.15 -11.13 -4.13
N ALA A 264 4.00 -11.43 -2.83
CA ALA A 264 2.71 -11.79 -2.24
C ALA A 264 1.72 -10.62 -2.28
N ASP A 265 2.19 -9.40 -2.00
CA ASP A 265 1.38 -8.17 -1.98
C ASP A 265 0.73 -7.82 -3.33
N LEU A 266 1.17 -8.42 -4.44
CA LEU A 266 0.47 -8.30 -5.73
C LEU A 266 -0.99 -8.74 -5.64
N LEU A 267 -1.32 -9.70 -4.76
CA LEU A 267 -2.71 -10.10 -4.50
C LEU A 267 -3.57 -8.96 -3.95
N MET A 268 -2.98 -8.02 -3.18
CA MET A 268 -3.71 -6.87 -2.64
C MET A 268 -4.19 -5.91 -3.73
N LEU A 269 -3.62 -5.96 -4.94
CA LEU A 269 -4.06 -5.13 -6.06
C LEU A 269 -5.51 -5.43 -6.47
N LEU A 270 -6.01 -6.63 -6.18
CA LEU A 270 -7.41 -6.98 -6.42
C LEU A 270 -8.36 -6.37 -5.39
N GLY A 271 -8.01 -6.38 -4.10
CA GLY A 271 -8.91 -5.90 -3.03
C GLY A 271 -9.00 -4.37 -2.93
N ARG A 272 -7.88 -3.65 -3.16
CA ARG A 272 -7.80 -2.19 -2.99
C ARG A 272 -8.88 -1.41 -3.76
N PRO A 273 -9.18 -1.69 -5.05
CA PRO A 273 -10.24 -0.99 -5.77
C PRO A 273 -11.62 -1.21 -5.16
N PHE A 274 -11.93 -2.44 -4.72
CA PHE A 274 -13.23 -2.73 -4.09
C PHE A 274 -13.41 -1.95 -2.79
N GLY A 275 -12.40 -1.94 -1.92
CA GLY A 275 -12.47 -1.16 -0.66
C GLY A 275 -12.72 0.33 -0.90
N ARG A 276 -11.96 0.95 -1.81
CA ARG A 276 -12.12 2.38 -2.19
C ARG A 276 -13.51 2.73 -2.70
N VAL A 277 -14.18 1.80 -3.37
CA VAL A 277 -15.57 1.98 -3.85
C VAL A 277 -16.57 1.71 -2.72
N MET A 278 -16.33 0.68 -1.92
CA MET A 278 -17.23 0.26 -0.85
C MET A 278 -17.30 1.27 0.30
N PHE A 279 -16.23 2.02 0.59
CA PHE A 279 -16.25 3.07 1.63
C PHE A 279 -17.34 4.13 1.38
N PRO A 280 -17.29 4.94 0.31
CA PRO A 280 -18.31 5.98 0.08
C PRO A 280 -19.71 5.40 -0.12
N LEU A 281 -19.81 4.24 -0.79
CA LEU A 281 -21.08 3.58 -1.05
C LEU A 281 -21.76 3.09 0.23
N SER A 282 -20.98 2.54 1.17
CA SER A 282 -21.51 2.11 2.46
C SER A 282 -21.94 3.30 3.30
N SER A 283 -21.22 4.44 3.25
CA SER A 283 -21.65 5.67 3.92
C SER A 283 -22.96 6.23 3.36
N GLU A 284 -23.12 6.23 2.03
CA GLU A 284 -24.35 6.68 1.37
C GLU A 284 -25.53 5.78 1.74
N LEU A 285 -25.39 4.47 1.59
CA LEU A 285 -26.45 3.51 1.93
C LEU A 285 -26.78 3.52 3.43
N GLN A 286 -25.79 3.77 4.29
CA GLN A 286 -26.02 3.93 5.72
C GLN A 286 -26.85 5.18 6.03
N ALA A 287 -26.59 6.30 5.34
CA ALA A 287 -27.39 7.52 5.46
C ALA A 287 -28.83 7.32 4.96
N LEU A 288 -29.00 6.53 3.89
CA LEU A 288 -30.30 6.10 3.36
C LEU A 288 -30.97 5.00 4.20
N LYS A 289 -30.28 4.48 5.22
CA LYS A 289 -30.72 3.35 6.06
C LYS A 289 -30.99 2.06 5.27
N ASP A 290 -30.38 1.90 4.09
CA ASP A 290 -30.51 0.72 3.24
C ASP A 290 -29.42 -0.33 3.57
N GLN A 291 -29.57 -0.94 4.74
CA GLN A 291 -28.64 -1.96 5.23
C GLN A 291 -28.67 -3.24 4.37
N GLN A 292 -29.80 -3.55 3.76
CA GLN A 292 -29.94 -4.73 2.89
C GLN A 292 -29.05 -4.61 1.66
N GLN A 293 -29.01 -3.42 1.05
CA GLN A 293 -28.15 -3.18 -0.10
C GLN A 293 -26.66 -3.24 0.26
N ILE A 294 -26.26 -2.76 1.44
CA ILE A 294 -24.87 -2.91 1.93
C ILE A 294 -24.49 -4.39 2.03
N VAL A 295 -25.35 -5.20 2.67
CA VAL A 295 -25.13 -6.65 2.82
C VAL A 295 -25.08 -7.33 1.46
N TYR A 296 -25.98 -6.98 0.54
CA TYR A 296 -26.00 -7.54 -0.81
C TYR A 296 -24.71 -7.25 -1.58
N LEU A 297 -24.25 -6.00 -1.57
CA LEU A 297 -23.03 -5.57 -2.26
C LEU A 297 -21.78 -6.21 -1.65
N LEU A 298 -21.69 -6.26 -0.32
CA LEU A 298 -20.59 -6.90 0.38
C LEU A 298 -20.56 -8.41 0.09
N HIS A 299 -21.72 -9.06 0.09
CA HIS A 299 -21.84 -10.49 -0.25
C HIS A 299 -21.36 -10.77 -1.68
N LYS A 300 -21.79 -9.97 -2.67
CA LYS A 300 -21.30 -10.09 -4.06
C LYS A 300 -19.79 -9.83 -4.14
N THR A 301 -19.29 -8.81 -3.44
CA THR A 301 -17.86 -8.48 -3.44
C THR A 301 -17.04 -9.64 -2.89
N HIS A 302 -17.37 -10.16 -1.71
CA HIS A 302 -16.70 -11.30 -1.10
C HIS A 302 -16.75 -12.57 -1.93
N LYS A 303 -17.88 -12.81 -2.59
CA LYS A 303 -18.06 -13.94 -3.50
C LYS A 303 -17.06 -13.86 -4.66
N TYR A 304 -17.10 -12.78 -5.45
CA TYR A 304 -16.27 -12.67 -6.65
C TYR A 304 -14.79 -12.42 -6.34
N LEU A 305 -14.49 -11.62 -5.33
CA LEU A 305 -13.12 -11.31 -4.95
C LEU A 305 -12.38 -12.57 -4.48
N LEU A 306 -13.01 -13.44 -3.68
CA LEU A 306 -12.38 -14.69 -3.27
C LEU A 306 -12.07 -15.60 -4.48
N MET A 307 -12.99 -15.70 -5.45
CA MET A 307 -12.79 -16.54 -6.63
C MET A 307 -11.58 -16.09 -7.46
N LEU A 308 -11.43 -14.78 -7.65
CA LEU A 308 -10.30 -14.18 -8.35
C LEU A 308 -8.99 -14.34 -7.56
N LEU A 309 -9.04 -14.13 -6.24
CA LEU A 309 -7.88 -14.30 -5.37
C LEU A 309 -7.40 -15.75 -5.34
N LEU A 310 -8.30 -16.74 -5.32
CA LEU A 310 -7.93 -18.16 -5.39
C LEU A 310 -7.21 -18.50 -6.71
N ALA A 311 -7.67 -17.94 -7.83
CA ALA A 311 -7.01 -18.13 -9.13
C ALA A 311 -5.59 -17.55 -9.14
N LEU A 312 -5.41 -16.30 -8.68
CA LEU A 312 -4.09 -15.68 -8.60
C LEU A 312 -3.17 -16.33 -7.55
N TYR A 313 -3.72 -16.71 -6.40
CA TYR A 313 -2.97 -17.43 -5.38
C TYR A 313 -2.52 -18.80 -5.90
N GLY A 314 -3.34 -19.50 -6.69
CA GLY A 314 -2.93 -20.72 -7.39
C GLY A 314 -1.69 -20.49 -8.26
N ILE A 315 -1.63 -19.40 -9.04
CA ILE A 315 -0.45 -19.04 -9.84
C ILE A 315 0.78 -18.89 -8.92
N ILE A 316 0.65 -18.10 -7.85
CA ILE A 316 1.75 -17.89 -6.89
C ILE A 316 2.18 -19.23 -6.26
N PHE A 317 1.23 -20.09 -5.91
CA PHE A 317 1.49 -21.33 -5.21
C PHE A 317 2.26 -22.35 -6.07
N PHE A 318 1.86 -22.51 -7.34
CA PHE A 318 2.49 -23.48 -8.25
C PHE A 318 3.79 -22.98 -8.84
N PHE A 319 3.89 -21.68 -9.09
CA PHE A 319 5.04 -21.10 -9.76
C PHE A 319 5.94 -20.31 -8.81
N SER A 320 5.82 -20.44 -7.49
CA SER A 320 6.63 -19.68 -6.52
C SER A 320 8.14 -19.82 -6.75
N ASP A 321 8.62 -21.04 -7.05
CA ASP A 321 10.02 -21.33 -7.38
C ASP A 321 10.45 -20.55 -8.63
N LEU A 322 9.65 -20.64 -9.70
CA LEU A 322 9.90 -19.96 -10.97
C LEU A 322 9.83 -18.43 -10.80
N ILE A 323 8.84 -17.93 -10.08
CA ILE A 323 8.61 -16.50 -9.83
C ILE A 323 9.81 -15.92 -9.09
N LEU A 324 10.24 -16.53 -7.99
CA LEU A 324 11.39 -16.03 -7.23
C LEU A 324 12.70 -16.22 -8.01
N GLY A 325 12.91 -17.39 -8.62
CA GLY A 325 14.11 -17.68 -9.40
C GLY A 325 14.30 -16.78 -10.62
N LEU A 326 13.21 -16.41 -11.31
CA LEU A 326 13.24 -15.55 -12.49
C LEU A 326 13.28 -14.06 -12.13
N LEU A 327 12.52 -13.63 -11.12
CA LEU A 327 12.39 -12.21 -10.80
C LEU A 327 13.48 -11.69 -9.85
N PHE A 328 14.01 -12.53 -8.97
CA PHE A 328 14.99 -12.12 -7.97
C PHE A 328 16.34 -12.83 -8.10
N GLY A 329 16.36 -14.04 -8.68
CA GLY A 329 17.56 -14.87 -8.80
C GLY A 329 17.40 -16.23 -8.13
N GLN A 330 18.23 -17.19 -8.53
CA GLN A 330 18.15 -18.58 -8.07
C GLN A 330 18.35 -18.71 -6.55
N GLU A 331 19.18 -17.85 -5.94
CA GLU A 331 19.42 -17.82 -4.50
C GLU A 331 18.17 -17.46 -3.66
N TYR A 332 17.14 -16.84 -4.27
CA TYR A 332 15.89 -16.50 -3.59
C TYR A 332 14.84 -17.61 -3.67
N MET A 333 15.06 -18.67 -4.47
CA MET A 333 14.12 -19.79 -4.59
C MET A 333 13.85 -20.50 -3.26
N VAL A 334 14.80 -20.49 -2.33
CA VAL A 334 14.60 -21.02 -0.97
C VAL A 334 13.40 -20.38 -0.25
N GLY A 335 13.04 -19.14 -0.62
CA GLY A 335 11.86 -18.43 -0.10
C GLY A 335 10.51 -18.91 -0.62
N SER A 336 10.48 -19.89 -1.52
CA SER A 336 9.27 -20.40 -2.18
C SER A 336 8.19 -20.87 -1.21
N LEU A 337 8.57 -21.63 -0.18
CA LEU A 337 7.63 -22.05 0.87
C LEU A 337 7.05 -20.84 1.60
N GLY A 338 7.88 -19.85 1.91
CA GLY A 338 7.44 -18.60 2.52
C GLY A 338 6.46 -17.83 1.64
N LEU A 339 6.69 -17.77 0.33
CA LEU A 339 5.77 -17.13 -0.62
C LEU A 339 4.42 -17.86 -0.70
N LYS A 340 4.41 -19.20 -0.66
CA LYS A 340 3.17 -20.00 -0.60
C LYS A 340 2.37 -19.70 0.66
N ILE A 341 3.02 -19.66 1.82
CA ILE A 341 2.35 -19.40 3.10
C ILE A 341 1.85 -17.96 3.15
N LEU A 342 2.71 -16.98 2.82
CA LEU A 342 2.35 -15.57 2.87
C LEU A 342 1.25 -15.22 1.87
N GLY A 343 1.27 -15.81 0.68
CA GLY A 343 0.21 -15.61 -0.33
C GLY A 343 -1.18 -15.94 0.22
N LEU A 344 -1.31 -16.95 1.08
CA LEU A 344 -2.56 -17.26 1.77
C LEU A 344 -2.95 -16.14 2.75
N GLY A 345 -2.01 -15.65 3.55
CA GLY A 345 -2.23 -14.52 4.45
C GLY A 345 -2.64 -13.24 3.72
N VAL A 346 -2.00 -12.94 2.59
CA VAL A 346 -2.31 -11.76 1.77
C VAL A 346 -3.66 -11.90 1.06
N LEU A 347 -4.08 -13.11 0.67
CA LEU A 347 -5.43 -13.37 0.17
C LEU A 347 -6.50 -12.90 1.18
N PHE A 348 -6.36 -13.28 2.45
CA PHE A 348 -7.25 -12.80 3.51
C PHE A 348 -7.11 -11.31 3.77
N SER A 349 -5.87 -10.79 3.76
CA SER A 349 -5.61 -9.36 3.90
C SER A 349 -6.29 -8.52 2.81
N SER A 350 -6.41 -9.06 1.59
CA SER A 350 -7.10 -8.41 0.48
C SER A 350 -8.61 -8.34 0.69
N LEU A 351 -9.23 -9.34 1.35
CA LEU A 351 -10.64 -9.26 1.78
C LEU A 351 -10.81 -8.25 2.92
N ASN A 352 -9.89 -8.26 3.89
CA ASN A 352 -9.90 -7.37 5.05
C ASN A 352 -9.94 -5.89 4.67
N LEU A 353 -9.32 -5.50 3.53
CA LEU A 353 -9.40 -4.13 3.01
C LEU A 353 -10.85 -3.69 2.75
N VAL A 354 -11.64 -4.55 2.11
CA VAL A 354 -13.04 -4.27 1.80
C VAL A 354 -13.85 -4.16 3.08
N ASP A 355 -13.68 -5.12 3.99
CA ASP A 355 -14.40 -5.17 5.26
C ASP A 355 -14.11 -3.97 6.16
N TYR A 356 -12.84 -3.56 6.21
CA TYR A 356 -12.41 -2.36 6.93
C TYR A 356 -13.11 -1.11 6.37
N ASP A 357 -13.11 -0.95 5.06
CA ASP A 357 -13.73 0.19 4.38
C ASP A 357 -15.26 0.21 4.55
N VAL A 358 -15.93 -0.94 4.56
CA VAL A 358 -17.37 -1.00 4.89
C VAL A 358 -17.63 -0.58 6.33
N LEU A 359 -16.89 -1.12 7.31
CA LEU A 359 -17.06 -0.73 8.72
C LEU A 359 -16.77 0.75 8.96
N MET A 360 -15.75 1.30 8.29
CA MET A 360 -15.52 2.75 8.32
C MET A 360 -16.70 3.52 7.72
N GLY A 361 -17.25 3.05 6.60
CA GLY A 361 -18.41 3.66 5.96
C GLY A 361 -19.66 3.66 6.84
N LEU A 362 -19.82 2.63 7.67
CA LEU A 362 -20.85 2.52 8.71
C LEU A 362 -20.57 3.38 9.97
N GLY A 363 -19.50 4.17 9.98
CA GLY A 363 -19.10 5.01 11.11
C GLY A 363 -18.48 4.23 12.29
N LYS A 364 -18.00 3.00 12.07
CA LYS A 364 -17.43 2.13 13.13
C LYS A 364 -15.90 2.21 13.21
N SER A 365 -15.34 3.40 13.00
CA SER A 365 -13.89 3.64 13.05
C SER A 365 -13.22 3.26 14.37
N LYS A 366 -13.92 3.39 15.51
CA LYS A 366 -13.39 2.95 16.81
C LYS A 366 -13.20 1.44 16.89
N GLU A 367 -14.12 0.66 16.32
CA GLU A 367 -14.03 -0.79 16.34
C GLU A 367 -12.94 -1.28 15.38
N THR A 368 -12.82 -0.66 14.20
CA THR A 368 -11.73 -0.99 13.28
C THR A 368 -10.35 -0.68 13.87
N THR A 369 -10.20 0.43 14.62
CA THR A 369 -8.98 0.72 15.37
C THR A 369 -8.67 -0.33 16.44
N LYS A 370 -9.67 -0.81 17.20
CA LYS A 370 -9.47 -1.88 18.19
C LYS A 370 -8.98 -3.19 17.54
N ILE A 371 -9.57 -3.56 16.41
CA ILE A 371 -9.16 -4.77 15.66
C ILE A 371 -7.70 -4.65 15.21
N ILE A 372 -7.32 -3.51 14.65
CA ILE A 372 -5.94 -3.24 14.23
C ILE A 372 -4.97 -3.34 15.41
N LEU A 373 -5.28 -2.70 16.53
CA LEU A 373 -4.44 -2.74 17.73
C LEU A 373 -4.29 -4.17 18.26
N GLY A 374 -5.39 -4.93 18.34
CA GLY A 374 -5.36 -6.34 18.75
C GLY A 374 -4.51 -7.20 17.83
N ALA A 375 -4.64 -7.01 16.51
CA ALA A 375 -3.84 -7.72 15.51
C ALA A 375 -2.35 -7.38 15.59
N ASN A 376 -2.01 -6.14 15.91
CA ASN A 376 -0.62 -5.71 16.11
C ASN A 376 0.01 -6.31 17.34
N VAL A 377 -0.72 -6.34 18.46
CA VAL A 377 -0.25 -7.00 19.68
C VAL A 377 -0.05 -8.50 19.41
N LEU A 378 -0.99 -9.16 18.75
CA LEU A 378 -0.86 -10.55 18.36
C LEU A 378 0.37 -10.77 17.46
N ASN A 379 0.53 -9.96 16.43
CA ASN A 379 1.67 -10.02 15.51
C ASN A 379 3.01 -9.84 16.24
N LEU A 380 3.13 -8.82 17.08
CA LEU A 380 4.34 -8.56 17.87
C LEU A 380 4.69 -9.76 18.77
N VAL A 381 3.71 -10.27 19.51
CA VAL A 381 3.89 -11.42 20.42
C VAL A 381 4.29 -12.67 19.66
N LEU A 382 3.58 -13.00 18.57
CA LEU A 382 3.90 -14.17 17.76
C LEU A 382 5.27 -14.05 17.10
N ASN A 383 5.70 -12.86 16.66
CA ASN A 383 7.05 -12.67 16.13
C ASN A 383 8.14 -12.89 17.17
N LEU A 384 7.91 -12.47 18.43
CA LEU A 384 8.85 -12.69 19.53
C LEU A 384 9.06 -14.18 19.80
N ILE A 385 8.06 -15.01 19.49
CA ILE A 385 8.10 -16.46 19.71
C ILE A 385 8.61 -17.17 18.46
N PHE A 386 7.99 -16.93 17.30
CA PHE A 386 8.20 -17.72 16.09
C PHE A 386 9.51 -17.38 15.36
N ILE A 387 9.92 -16.10 15.30
CA ILE A 387 11.17 -15.75 14.60
C ILE A 387 12.38 -16.45 15.27
N PRO A 388 12.56 -16.39 16.60
CA PRO A 388 13.65 -17.11 17.25
C PRO A 388 13.48 -18.64 17.18
N TRP A 389 12.25 -19.15 17.35
CA TRP A 389 11.98 -20.59 17.37
C TRP A 389 12.30 -21.26 16.02
N PHE A 390 11.76 -20.74 14.91
CA PHE A 390 12.11 -21.20 13.57
C PHE A 390 13.55 -20.85 13.20
N GLY A 391 14.08 -19.76 13.77
CA GLY A 391 15.47 -19.34 13.58
C GLY A 391 16.51 -20.38 14.01
N LYS A 392 16.19 -21.26 14.99
CA LYS A 392 17.06 -22.39 15.38
C LYS A 392 17.34 -23.35 14.23
N TYR A 393 16.45 -23.39 13.24
CA TYR A 393 16.55 -24.24 12.05
C TYR A 393 16.97 -23.45 10.78
N GLY A 394 17.37 -22.18 10.91
CA GLY A 394 17.68 -21.33 9.76
C GLY A 394 16.45 -20.81 9.00
N LEU A 395 15.26 -20.88 9.60
CA LEU A 395 13.98 -20.55 8.96
C LEU A 395 13.24 -19.39 9.67
N GLY A 396 13.96 -18.47 10.31
CA GLY A 396 13.35 -17.38 11.06
C GLY A 396 12.43 -16.47 10.22
N TYR A 397 12.75 -16.27 8.94
CA TYR A 397 11.86 -15.58 7.98
C TYR A 397 10.52 -16.30 7.78
N ILE A 398 10.48 -17.64 7.87
CA ILE A 398 9.22 -18.41 7.85
C ILE A 398 8.43 -18.13 9.13
N GLY A 399 9.10 -18.01 10.27
CA GLY A 399 8.47 -17.62 11.53
C GLY A 399 7.74 -16.28 11.42
N ALA A 400 8.37 -15.26 10.83
CA ALA A 400 7.74 -13.97 10.55
C ALA A 400 6.52 -14.12 9.61
N ILE A 401 6.67 -14.87 8.51
CA ILE A 401 5.62 -15.10 7.53
C ILE A 401 4.38 -15.80 8.12
N ILE A 402 4.60 -16.81 8.97
CA ILE A 402 3.51 -17.52 9.65
C ILE A 402 2.77 -16.56 10.58
N THR A 403 3.50 -15.73 11.33
CA THR A 403 2.92 -14.71 12.19
C THR A 403 2.02 -13.75 11.39
N THR A 404 2.52 -13.18 10.30
CA THR A 404 1.73 -12.29 9.43
C THR A 404 0.48 -13.00 8.91
N THR A 405 0.62 -14.26 8.48
CA THR A 405 -0.50 -15.07 7.96
C THR A 405 -1.58 -15.32 9.01
N ILE A 406 -1.19 -15.72 10.23
CA ILE A 406 -2.11 -15.93 11.35
C ILE A 406 -2.82 -14.63 11.72
N SER A 407 -2.07 -13.52 11.82
CA SER A 407 -2.65 -12.21 12.14
C SER A 407 -3.66 -11.76 11.09
N SER A 408 -3.38 -11.96 9.80
CA SER A 408 -4.32 -11.63 8.72
C SER A 408 -5.62 -12.42 8.80
N ILE A 409 -5.53 -13.72 9.08
CA ILE A 409 -6.70 -14.60 9.26
C ILE A 409 -7.49 -14.18 10.52
N PHE A 410 -6.80 -13.90 11.62
CA PHE A 410 -7.41 -13.41 12.85
C PHE A 410 -8.18 -12.10 12.63
N VAL A 411 -7.60 -11.16 11.88
CA VAL A 411 -8.28 -9.91 11.48
C VAL A 411 -9.54 -10.20 10.68
N THR A 412 -9.51 -11.15 9.73
CA THR A 412 -10.69 -11.54 8.95
C THR A 412 -11.83 -12.00 9.85
N PHE A 413 -11.55 -12.84 10.85
CA PHE A 413 -12.57 -13.29 11.80
C PHE A 413 -13.18 -12.14 12.59
N LEU A 414 -12.35 -11.22 13.10
CA LEU A 414 -12.84 -10.06 13.85
C LEU A 414 -13.65 -9.09 12.99
N LEU A 415 -13.25 -8.88 11.74
CA LEU A 415 -13.97 -8.02 10.79
C LEU A 415 -15.33 -8.62 10.43
N ILE A 416 -15.38 -9.91 10.07
CA ILE A 416 -16.63 -10.62 9.79
C ILE A 416 -17.57 -10.59 11.00
N TYR A 417 -17.04 -10.80 12.22
CA TYR A 417 -17.83 -10.70 13.44
C TYR A 417 -18.47 -9.31 13.61
N ASN A 418 -17.68 -8.25 13.42
CA ASN A 418 -18.18 -6.87 13.54
C ASN A 418 -19.17 -6.52 12.43
N LEU A 419 -18.94 -6.98 11.20
CA LEU A 419 -19.88 -6.81 10.09
C LEU A 419 -21.20 -7.55 10.34
N ARG A 420 -21.15 -8.75 10.93
CA ARG A 420 -22.37 -9.44 11.37
C ARG A 420 -23.10 -8.64 12.44
N LYS A 421 -22.38 -8.10 13.43
CA LYS A 421 -22.93 -7.31 14.54
C LYS A 421 -23.57 -6.00 14.08
N PHE A 422 -22.93 -5.27 13.16
CA PHE A 422 -23.36 -3.91 12.78
C PHE A 422 -24.11 -3.84 11.45
N ALA A 423 -23.85 -4.75 10.52
CA ALA A 423 -24.50 -4.78 9.21
C ALA A 423 -25.50 -5.95 9.07
N GLY A 424 -25.57 -6.88 10.02
CA GLY A 424 -26.37 -8.11 9.85
C GLY A 424 -25.78 -9.05 8.78
N TYR A 425 -24.53 -8.81 8.38
CA TYR A 425 -23.87 -9.52 7.29
C TYR A 425 -23.67 -11.01 7.61
N LYS A 426 -23.96 -11.85 6.61
CA LYS A 426 -23.64 -13.28 6.61
C LYS A 426 -22.72 -13.58 5.42
N PRO A 427 -21.52 -14.15 5.65
CA PRO A 427 -20.61 -14.51 4.58
C PRO A 427 -21.24 -15.49 3.58
N PRO A 428 -20.86 -15.42 2.29
CA PRO A 428 -21.25 -16.39 1.26
C PRO A 428 -20.56 -17.76 1.49
N PHE A 429 -20.83 -18.42 2.62
CA PHE A 429 -20.16 -19.66 3.02
C PHE A 429 -20.32 -20.77 2.00
N ARG A 430 -21.49 -20.88 1.36
CA ARG A 430 -21.74 -21.89 0.33
C ARG A 430 -20.83 -21.66 -0.88
N GLU A 431 -20.77 -20.43 -1.38
CA GLU A 431 -19.95 -20.07 -2.54
C GLU A 431 -18.47 -20.18 -2.22
N TRP A 432 -18.05 -19.79 -1.02
CA TRP A 432 -16.68 -19.96 -0.56
C TRP A 432 -16.28 -21.42 -0.44
N PHE A 433 -17.15 -22.26 0.11
CA PHE A 433 -16.91 -23.70 0.23
C PHE A 433 -16.80 -24.36 -1.15
N ILE A 434 -17.74 -24.07 -2.06
CA ILE A 434 -17.69 -24.61 -3.43
C ILE A 434 -16.45 -24.09 -4.16
N SER A 435 -16.15 -22.79 -4.08
CA SER A 435 -14.95 -22.21 -4.72
C SER A 435 -13.67 -22.79 -4.13
N GLY A 436 -13.66 -23.11 -2.83
CA GLY A 436 -12.57 -23.76 -2.14
C GLY A 436 -12.36 -25.21 -2.60
N ILE A 437 -13.43 -25.99 -2.78
CA ILE A 437 -13.33 -27.37 -3.31
C ILE A 437 -12.91 -27.35 -4.78
N VAL A 438 -13.55 -26.51 -5.60
CA VAL A 438 -13.25 -26.39 -7.04
C VAL A 438 -11.83 -25.84 -7.24
N GLY A 439 -11.42 -24.85 -6.44
CA GLY A 439 -10.05 -24.36 -6.40
C GLY A 439 -9.09 -25.44 -5.95
N GLY A 440 -9.36 -26.09 -4.82
CA GLY A 440 -8.56 -27.19 -4.27
C GLY A 440 -8.33 -28.34 -5.24
N SER A 441 -9.36 -28.71 -6.00
CA SER A 441 -9.25 -29.76 -7.03
C SER A 441 -8.58 -29.25 -8.31
N ALA A 442 -9.13 -28.21 -8.95
CA ALA A 442 -8.69 -27.76 -10.27
C ALA A 442 -7.39 -26.97 -10.23
N LEU A 443 -7.19 -26.10 -9.23
CA LEU A 443 -6.02 -25.23 -9.14
C LEU A 443 -4.91 -25.82 -8.29
N PHE A 444 -5.17 -26.76 -7.37
CA PHE A 444 -4.14 -27.35 -6.51
C PHE A 444 -3.86 -28.83 -6.79
N ALA A 445 -4.82 -29.72 -6.56
CA ALA A 445 -4.61 -31.17 -6.69
C ALA A 445 -4.25 -31.57 -8.13
N GLY A 446 -4.96 -31.04 -9.13
CA GLY A 446 -4.71 -31.31 -10.55
C GLY A 446 -3.28 -30.96 -10.98
N PRO A 447 -2.85 -29.69 -10.86
CA PRO A 447 -1.49 -29.28 -11.22
C PRO A 447 -0.43 -30.02 -10.41
N TRP A 448 -0.65 -30.27 -9.11
CA TRP A 448 0.27 -31.03 -8.28
C TRP A 448 0.45 -32.47 -8.79
N LEU A 449 -0.63 -33.19 -9.09
CA LEU A 449 -0.56 -34.52 -9.71
C LEU A 449 0.18 -34.47 -11.05
N PHE A 450 -0.11 -33.46 -11.89
CA PHE A 450 0.56 -33.32 -13.18
C PHE A 450 2.07 -33.10 -13.07
N THR A 451 2.53 -32.44 -12.00
CA THR A 451 3.98 -32.26 -11.76
C THR A 451 4.73 -33.58 -11.52
N GLN A 452 4.04 -34.66 -11.12
CA GLN A 452 4.63 -35.99 -10.96
C GLN A 452 4.93 -36.67 -12.30
N PHE A 453 4.22 -36.31 -13.37
CA PHE A 453 4.37 -36.93 -14.69
C PHE A 453 5.42 -36.25 -15.57
N THR A 454 5.67 -34.95 -15.38
CA THR A 454 6.65 -34.21 -16.18
C THR A 454 7.39 -33.12 -15.40
N LYS A 455 8.67 -32.96 -15.72
CA LYS A 455 9.51 -31.83 -15.25
C LYS A 455 9.52 -30.65 -16.23
N ASN A 456 8.95 -30.80 -17.43
CA ASN A 456 8.96 -29.75 -18.46
C ASN A 456 8.07 -28.57 -18.04
N ILE A 457 8.68 -27.39 -17.87
CA ILE A 457 7.98 -26.20 -17.40
C ILE A 457 6.90 -25.71 -18.37
N TYR A 458 7.13 -25.81 -19.68
CA TYR A 458 6.14 -25.39 -20.69
C TYR A 458 4.88 -26.23 -20.62
N LEU A 459 5.03 -27.55 -20.43
CA LEU A 459 3.89 -28.46 -20.23
C LEU A 459 3.16 -28.17 -18.92
N ARG A 460 3.88 -27.90 -17.82
CA ARG A 460 3.28 -27.52 -16.53
C ARG A 460 2.48 -26.21 -16.64
N THR A 461 3.04 -25.22 -17.34
CA THR A 461 2.37 -23.94 -17.58
C THR A 461 1.12 -24.12 -18.45
N ALA A 462 1.21 -24.85 -19.55
CA ALA A 462 0.07 -25.12 -20.42
C ALA A 462 -1.05 -25.87 -19.67
N PHE A 463 -0.68 -26.87 -18.86
CA PHE A 463 -1.63 -27.61 -18.03
C PHE A 463 -2.25 -26.73 -16.94
N PHE A 464 -1.48 -25.85 -16.31
CA PHE A 464 -2.03 -24.93 -15.32
C PHE A 464 -3.02 -23.93 -15.95
N VAL A 465 -2.74 -23.44 -17.15
CA VAL A 465 -3.69 -22.59 -17.91
C VAL A 465 -4.98 -23.36 -18.21
N LEU A 466 -4.88 -24.65 -18.59
CA LEU A 466 -6.05 -25.51 -18.75
C LEU A 466 -6.83 -25.66 -17.43
N CYS A 467 -6.13 -25.88 -16.31
CA CYS A 467 -6.72 -25.93 -14.96
C CYS A 467 -7.44 -24.64 -14.57
N LEU A 468 -6.91 -23.46 -14.94
CA LEU A 468 -7.59 -22.18 -14.74
C LEU A 468 -8.89 -22.08 -15.55
N LEU A 469 -8.88 -22.55 -16.80
CA LEU A 469 -10.09 -22.60 -17.64
C LEU A 469 -11.12 -23.59 -17.07
N ILE A 470 -10.66 -24.76 -16.58
CA ILE A 470 -11.51 -25.75 -15.90
C ILE A 470 -12.11 -25.14 -14.62
N TYR A 471 -11.31 -24.45 -13.81
CA TYR A 471 -11.78 -23.76 -12.61
C TYR A 471 -12.89 -22.76 -12.95
N ALA A 472 -12.67 -21.91 -13.95
CA ALA A 472 -13.68 -20.96 -14.42
C ALA A 472 -14.95 -21.67 -14.95
N GLY A 473 -14.78 -22.75 -15.72
CA GLY A 473 -15.88 -23.56 -16.25
C GLY A 473 -16.70 -24.24 -15.16
N LEU A 474 -16.04 -24.81 -14.14
CA LEU A 474 -16.70 -25.45 -13.00
C LEU A 474 -17.45 -24.45 -12.13
N LEU A 475 -16.92 -23.23 -11.94
CA LEU A 475 -17.64 -22.16 -11.24
C LEU A 475 -18.93 -21.75 -11.99
N LEU A 476 -18.89 -21.74 -13.33
CA LEU A 476 -20.08 -21.49 -14.16
C LEU A 476 -21.08 -22.67 -14.10
N LEU A 477 -20.59 -23.90 -14.21
CA LEU A 477 -21.40 -25.12 -14.20
C LEU A 477 -22.13 -25.32 -12.87
N LEU A 478 -21.43 -25.09 -11.76
CA LEU A 478 -22.02 -25.16 -10.41
C LEU A 478 -22.89 -23.94 -10.06
N LYS A 479 -23.13 -23.05 -11.04
CA LYS A 479 -23.89 -21.80 -10.89
C LYS A 479 -23.41 -20.93 -9.73
N VAL A 480 -22.13 -21.08 -9.39
CA VAL A 480 -21.46 -20.20 -8.45
C VAL A 480 -21.31 -18.82 -9.11
N VAL A 481 -21.03 -18.77 -10.41
CA VAL A 481 -21.16 -17.54 -11.22
C VAL A 481 -22.16 -17.80 -12.34
N SER A 482 -23.10 -16.89 -12.57
CA SER A 482 -24.01 -17.01 -13.71
C SER A 482 -23.55 -16.18 -14.91
N VAL A 483 -23.74 -16.71 -16.12
CA VAL A 483 -23.47 -15.98 -17.37
C VAL A 483 -24.28 -14.68 -17.45
N GLY A 484 -25.49 -14.67 -16.86
CA GLY A 484 -26.32 -13.47 -16.73
C GLY A 484 -25.67 -12.38 -15.87
N GLU A 485 -25.07 -12.74 -14.73
CA GLU A 485 -24.30 -11.82 -13.87
C GLU A 485 -23.06 -11.27 -14.60
N ILE A 486 -22.33 -12.12 -15.33
CA ILE A 486 -21.17 -11.65 -16.12
C ILE A 486 -21.62 -10.67 -17.21
N LYS A 487 -22.67 -11.01 -17.97
CA LYS A 487 -23.22 -10.13 -19.01
C LYS A 487 -23.73 -8.81 -18.44
N SER A 488 -24.35 -8.81 -17.26
CA SER A 488 -24.83 -7.58 -16.62
C SER A 488 -23.65 -6.71 -16.16
N MET A 489 -22.61 -7.30 -15.58
CA MET A 489 -21.37 -6.59 -15.21
C MET A 489 -20.69 -5.96 -16.43
N ILE A 490 -20.53 -6.71 -17.52
CA ILE A 490 -19.91 -6.20 -18.77
C ILE A 490 -20.75 -5.06 -19.37
N ARG A 491 -22.10 -5.18 -19.36
CA ARG A 491 -22.99 -4.12 -19.84
C ARG A 491 -22.91 -2.85 -18.99
N LEU A 492 -22.73 -2.97 -17.67
CA LEU A 492 -22.57 -1.82 -16.78
C LEU A 492 -21.25 -1.08 -17.03
N VAL A 493 -20.16 -1.80 -17.29
CA VAL A 493 -18.88 -1.20 -17.69
C VAL A 493 -19.02 -0.48 -19.03
N ARG A 494 -19.69 -1.11 -20.01
CA ARG A 494 -19.87 -0.56 -21.36
C ARG A 494 -20.89 0.59 -21.44
N LYS A 495 -21.92 0.63 -20.59
CA LYS A 495 -22.90 1.73 -20.54
C LYS A 495 -22.34 3.02 -19.93
N LYS A 496 -21.19 2.97 -19.26
CA LYS A 496 -20.49 4.19 -18.80
C LYS A 496 -19.98 5.04 -19.97
N ASP A 497 -19.83 4.46 -21.16
CA ASP A 497 -19.51 5.19 -22.39
C ASP A 497 -20.75 5.85 -23.02
N VAL A 498 -21.95 5.29 -22.84
CA VAL A 498 -23.19 5.77 -23.49
C VAL A 498 -23.84 6.94 -22.75
N LYS A 499 -23.77 7.00 -21.41
CA LYS A 499 -24.30 8.14 -20.64
C LYS A 499 -23.53 9.45 -20.85
N THR A 500 -22.33 9.39 -21.44
CA THR A 500 -21.55 10.60 -21.79
C THR A 500 -22.03 11.22 -23.11
N GLU A 501 -22.69 10.44 -23.98
CA GLU A 501 -23.31 10.93 -25.21
C GLU A 501 -24.72 11.48 -24.97
N GLU A 502 -25.57 10.82 -24.15
CA GLU A 502 -26.92 11.31 -23.83
C GLU A 502 -26.90 12.71 -23.18
N ILE A 503 -25.89 13.02 -22.35
CA ILE A 503 -25.71 14.34 -21.73
C ILE A 503 -25.23 15.41 -22.75
N LYS A 504 -24.57 15.01 -23.84
CA LYS A 504 -24.24 15.92 -24.95
C LYS A 504 -25.45 16.19 -25.81
N THR A 505 -26.29 15.19 -26.08
CA THR A 505 -27.48 15.34 -26.92
C THR A 505 -28.57 16.17 -26.23
N GLU A 506 -28.77 16.04 -24.91
CA GLU A 506 -29.69 16.90 -24.15
C GLU A 506 -29.23 18.36 -24.13
N LYS A 507 -27.93 18.64 -23.99
CA LYS A 507 -27.39 20.01 -24.05
C LYS A 507 -27.49 20.65 -25.44
N ILE A 508 -27.25 19.87 -26.49
CA ILE A 508 -27.41 20.35 -27.87
C ILE A 508 -28.89 20.64 -28.16
N ASN A 509 -29.81 19.82 -27.66
CA ASN A 509 -31.25 20.05 -27.83
C ASN A 509 -31.77 21.24 -26.99
N GLU A 510 -31.20 21.50 -25.81
CA GLU A 510 -31.51 22.69 -25.01
C GLU A 510 -30.96 24.00 -25.62
N GLU A 511 -29.78 23.95 -26.26
CA GLU A 511 -29.21 25.10 -27.00
C GLU A 511 -30.02 25.39 -28.27
N VAL A 512 -30.41 24.37 -29.04
CA VAL A 512 -31.26 24.51 -30.23
C VAL A 512 -32.69 24.96 -29.88
N ALA A 513 -33.19 24.64 -28.67
CA ALA A 513 -34.50 25.11 -28.20
C ALA A 513 -34.47 26.56 -27.69
N LYS A 514 -33.31 27.08 -27.28
CA LYS A 514 -33.12 28.49 -26.89
C LYS A 514 -32.98 29.41 -28.11
N ASP A 515 -32.27 28.95 -29.14
CA ASP A 515 -32.06 29.71 -30.39
C ASP A 515 -33.34 29.83 -31.26
N ARG A 516 -34.44 29.18 -30.85
CA ARG A 516 -35.77 29.29 -31.47
C ARG A 516 -36.74 30.17 -30.69
N ARG A 517 -36.30 30.79 -29.58
CA ARG A 517 -37.13 31.63 -28.71
C ARG A 517 -36.67 33.08 -28.62
N ASP A 518 -35.57 33.43 -29.28
CA ASP A 518 -35.15 34.79 -29.60
C ASP A 518 -35.35 35.00 -31.12
#